data_AF-A0A177CVE3-F1
#
_entry.id   AF-A0A177CVE3-F1
#
_cell.length_a   1.000
_cell.length_b   1.000
_cell.length_c   1.000
_cell.angle_alpha   90.00
_cell.angle_beta   90.00
_cell.angle_gamma   90.00
#
_symmetry.space_group_name_H-M   'P 1'
#
loop_
_entity.id
_entity.type
_entity.pdbx_description
1 polymer ?
#
loop_
_entity_poly.entity_id
_entity_poly.type
_entity_poly.pdbx_seq_one_letter_code
_entity_poly.pdbx_strand_id
1 'polypeptide(L)'
;MAPAIRDPSHAGSWYTDDSATLSQQLDGWLSKVPSLTTPIGSASSKQGDVSIPVQKARAIIAPHAGYSYSGPAAAWAYKSADWANAKRVFLLGPSHHWGLPGAATTGCSEYGTPLGNLTVDTELVGTIRKEWNLKTMSRQQDEDEHSLEMHLPYIYKMLSLHNSAFKSDASSVPLVPILVGATNSATERDLGSKLAHYLADPTNLFVISSDFCHWGSRFRYTYYQLPDGSAREIRSSSEVKKDYPIHESIKAVDFESIDAVESGEHKQFLKQLQETGNTVCGRHPIGVFMAAVEQASGLQGDGKFRFLRYERSSEVVSVRDSSVSYASAFAIL
;
A
#
# COMPACT_ATOMS: atom_id res chain seq x y z
N MET A 1 12.64 -31.34 2.12
CA MET A 1 13.30 -30.18 2.77
C MET A 1 12.22 -29.47 3.57
N ALA A 2 12.51 -29.02 4.79
CA ALA A 2 11.55 -28.23 5.57
C ALA A 2 11.15 -26.97 4.77
N PRO A 3 9.89 -26.48 4.88
CA PRO A 3 9.49 -25.23 4.24
C PRO A 3 10.42 -24.09 4.67
N ALA A 4 10.84 -23.27 3.71
CA ALA A 4 11.64 -22.09 3.98
C ALA A 4 10.66 -20.97 4.39
N ILE A 5 10.50 -20.78 5.69
CA ILE A 5 9.63 -19.75 6.26
C ILE A 5 10.44 -18.46 6.39
N ARG A 6 9.89 -17.33 5.92
CA ARG A 6 10.37 -15.98 6.24
C ARG A 6 9.87 -15.61 7.64
N ASP A 7 10.77 -15.29 8.55
CA ASP A 7 10.38 -14.95 9.93
C ASP A 7 9.66 -13.59 10.00
N PRO A 8 8.77 -13.36 10.99
CA PRO A 8 8.17 -12.05 11.27
C PRO A 8 9.19 -11.13 11.97
N SER A 9 10.24 -10.77 11.26
CA SER A 9 11.43 -10.05 11.72
C SER A 9 11.17 -8.68 12.36
N HIS A 10 10.03 -8.05 12.09
CA HIS A 10 9.63 -6.76 12.64
C HIS A 10 8.58 -6.86 13.76
N ALA A 11 8.12 -8.08 14.10
CA ALA A 11 7.30 -8.31 15.28
C ALA A 11 8.05 -7.95 16.57
N GLY A 12 7.32 -7.42 17.56
CA GLY A 12 7.88 -6.92 18.82
C GLY A 12 8.44 -5.49 18.75
N SER A 13 8.50 -4.88 17.55
CA SER A 13 8.98 -3.50 17.38
C SER A 13 8.03 -2.64 16.54
N TRP A 14 7.68 -3.07 15.33
CA TRP A 14 6.75 -2.33 14.44
C TRP A 14 5.29 -2.64 14.73
N TYR A 15 5.03 -3.85 15.23
CA TYR A 15 3.75 -4.34 15.71
C TYR A 15 4.02 -5.36 16.84
N THR A 16 3.03 -5.65 17.68
CA THR A 16 3.20 -6.59 18.80
C THR A 16 3.43 -8.03 18.29
N ASP A 17 4.37 -8.74 18.89
CA ASP A 17 4.64 -10.17 18.65
C ASP A 17 3.69 -11.10 19.43
N ASP A 18 2.99 -10.58 20.44
CA ASP A 18 1.92 -11.31 21.12
C ASP A 18 0.68 -11.48 20.22
N SER A 19 0.37 -12.72 19.88
CA SER A 19 -0.73 -13.09 18.97
C SER A 19 -2.10 -12.58 19.42
N ALA A 20 -2.41 -12.71 20.72
CA ALA A 20 -3.71 -12.32 21.27
C ALA A 20 -3.89 -10.80 21.24
N THR A 21 -2.87 -10.06 21.66
CA THR A 21 -2.83 -8.60 21.61
C THR A 21 -2.91 -8.09 20.18
N LEU A 22 -2.16 -8.69 19.24
CA LEU A 22 -2.19 -8.31 17.83
C LEU A 22 -3.59 -8.48 17.26
N SER A 23 -4.21 -9.65 17.49
CA SER A 23 -5.56 -9.95 17.01
C SER A 23 -6.58 -8.95 17.57
N GLN A 24 -6.50 -8.62 18.87
CA GLN A 24 -7.39 -7.66 19.52
C GLN A 24 -7.20 -6.23 18.99
N GLN A 25 -5.96 -5.80 18.73
CA GLN A 25 -5.68 -4.49 18.14
C GLN A 25 -6.31 -4.37 16.74
N LEU A 26 -6.10 -5.39 15.88
CA LEU A 26 -6.68 -5.44 14.55
C LEU A 26 -8.22 -5.43 14.60
N ASP A 27 -8.84 -6.22 15.48
CA ASP A 27 -10.30 -6.19 15.69
C ASP A 27 -10.79 -4.81 16.14
N GLY A 28 -10.05 -4.17 17.05
CA GLY A 28 -10.35 -2.83 17.56
C GLY A 28 -10.28 -1.74 16.49
N TRP A 29 -9.35 -1.83 15.54
CA TRP A 29 -9.28 -0.88 14.42
C TRP A 29 -10.31 -1.19 13.33
N LEU A 30 -10.47 -2.47 12.96
CA LEU A 30 -11.47 -2.90 11.98
C LEU A 30 -12.89 -2.56 12.44
N SER A 31 -13.23 -2.72 13.71
CA SER A 31 -14.57 -2.40 14.25
C SER A 31 -14.92 -0.91 14.16
N LYS A 32 -13.92 -0.01 14.15
CA LYS A 32 -14.13 1.45 14.06
C LYS A 32 -14.41 1.97 12.66
N VAL A 33 -14.12 1.18 11.62
CA VAL A 33 -14.46 1.58 10.24
C VAL A 33 -15.98 1.48 10.07
N PRO A 34 -16.67 2.56 9.67
CA PRO A 34 -18.12 2.55 9.51
C PRO A 34 -18.55 1.67 8.33
N SER A 35 -19.80 1.20 8.35
CA SER A 35 -20.39 0.43 7.24
C SER A 35 -20.76 1.27 6.02
N LEU A 36 -20.74 2.61 6.15
CA LEU A 36 -21.05 3.58 5.10
C LEU A 36 -20.10 4.77 5.27
N THR A 37 -19.48 5.24 4.18
CA THR A 37 -18.57 6.38 4.22
C THR A 37 -18.47 7.07 2.86
N THR A 38 -18.00 8.32 2.82
CA THR A 38 -17.74 9.05 1.58
C THR A 38 -16.25 8.99 1.24
N PRO A 39 -15.85 8.63 0.00
CA PRO A 39 -14.48 8.78 -0.44
C PRO A 39 -13.95 10.21 -0.30
N ILE A 40 -12.64 10.38 -0.13
CA ILE A 40 -12.01 11.66 0.23
C ILE A 40 -11.37 12.40 -0.95
N GLY A 41 -11.13 11.74 -2.08
CA GLY A 41 -10.55 12.40 -3.26
C GLY A 41 -11.51 13.43 -3.87
N SER A 42 -10.96 14.42 -4.58
CA SER A 42 -11.72 15.58 -5.08
C SER A 42 -12.83 15.20 -6.06
N ALA A 43 -12.63 14.11 -6.81
CA ALA A 43 -13.62 13.57 -7.73
C ALA A 43 -14.52 12.53 -7.04
N SER A 44 -13.94 11.59 -6.31
CA SER A 44 -14.69 10.50 -5.66
C SER A 44 -15.63 10.97 -4.55
N SER A 45 -15.26 12.03 -3.80
CA SER A 45 -16.12 12.63 -2.76
C SER A 45 -17.45 13.18 -3.28
N LYS A 46 -17.52 13.50 -4.58
CA LYS A 46 -18.75 14.01 -5.23
C LYS A 46 -19.66 12.88 -5.73
N GLN A 47 -19.21 11.63 -5.68
CA GLN A 47 -19.96 10.46 -6.15
C GLN A 47 -20.89 9.88 -5.07
N GLY A 48 -20.85 10.43 -3.86
CA GLY A 48 -21.68 10.00 -2.74
C GLY A 48 -21.05 8.89 -1.90
N ASP A 49 -21.87 8.32 -1.01
CA ASP A 49 -21.40 7.33 -0.05
C ASP A 49 -21.23 5.94 -0.67
N VAL A 50 -20.26 5.20 -0.14
CA VAL A 50 -19.98 3.80 -0.44
C VAL A 50 -20.19 2.92 0.79
N SER A 51 -20.78 1.75 0.58
CA SER A 51 -20.92 0.74 1.63
C SER A 51 -19.61 -0.03 1.83
N ILE A 52 -19.34 -0.43 3.08
CA ILE A 52 -18.13 -1.17 3.48
C ILE A 52 -18.55 -2.52 4.08
N PRO A 53 -18.05 -3.67 3.56
CA PRO A 53 -17.10 -3.80 2.45
C PRO A 53 -17.72 -3.39 1.11
N VAL A 54 -16.87 -2.96 0.18
CA VAL A 54 -17.26 -2.60 -1.18
C VAL A 54 -17.32 -3.87 -2.02
N GLN A 55 -18.46 -4.16 -2.62
CA GLN A 55 -18.62 -5.34 -3.48
C GLN A 55 -17.61 -5.28 -4.64
N LYS A 56 -16.91 -6.39 -4.87
CA LYS A 56 -15.89 -6.53 -5.93
C LYS A 56 -14.68 -5.59 -5.78
N ALA A 57 -14.48 -4.96 -4.62
CA ALA A 57 -13.21 -4.28 -4.35
C ALA A 57 -12.11 -5.34 -4.17
N ARG A 58 -11.22 -5.42 -5.16
CA ARG A 58 -10.17 -6.45 -5.24
C ARG A 58 -8.76 -5.86 -5.23
N ALA A 59 -8.62 -4.54 -5.13
CA ALA A 59 -7.33 -3.92 -4.90
C ALA A 59 -7.43 -2.86 -3.81
N ILE A 60 -6.40 -2.76 -2.97
CA ILE A 60 -6.32 -1.76 -1.91
C ILE A 60 -4.94 -1.10 -1.89
N ILE A 61 -4.90 0.17 -1.50
CA ILE A 61 -3.67 0.85 -1.05
C ILE A 61 -3.76 0.97 0.47
N ALA A 62 -2.73 0.54 1.18
CA ALA A 62 -2.65 0.63 2.63
C ALA A 62 -1.24 1.04 3.08
N PRO A 63 -1.12 1.76 4.22
CA PRO A 63 0.16 2.21 4.77
C PRO A 63 0.96 1.05 5.39
N HIS A 64 2.26 1.27 5.55
CA HIS A 64 3.22 0.30 6.11
C HIS A 64 4.15 0.90 7.18
N ALA A 65 3.79 2.02 7.81
CA ALA A 65 4.44 2.39 9.07
C ALA A 65 4.10 1.41 10.21
N GLY A 66 4.76 1.55 11.36
CA GLY A 66 4.44 0.78 12.56
C GLY A 66 2.97 0.95 13.00
N TYR A 67 2.36 -0.13 13.50
CA TYR A 67 0.91 -0.22 13.73
C TYR A 67 0.36 0.79 14.74
N SER A 68 1.18 1.23 15.70
CA SER A 68 0.83 2.31 16.63
C SER A 68 0.50 3.63 15.91
N TYR A 69 0.98 3.83 14.69
CA TYR A 69 0.72 5.01 13.87
C TYR A 69 -0.29 4.74 12.76
N SER A 70 0.00 3.76 11.89
CA SER A 70 -0.75 3.56 10.63
C SER A 70 -1.77 2.42 10.70
N GLY A 71 -1.75 1.61 11.75
CA GLY A 71 -2.66 0.48 11.94
C GLY A 71 -4.14 0.87 11.83
N PRO A 72 -4.61 1.95 12.51
CA PRO A 72 -5.96 2.46 12.35
C PRO A 72 -6.31 2.89 10.92
N ALA A 73 -5.40 3.59 10.23
CA ALA A 73 -5.62 4.02 8.85
C ALA A 73 -5.75 2.79 7.92
N ALA A 74 -4.82 1.83 8.01
CA ALA A 74 -4.84 0.60 7.22
C ALA A 74 -6.16 -0.17 7.32
N ALA A 75 -6.81 -0.17 8.50
CA ALA A 75 -8.10 -0.84 8.71
C ALA A 75 -9.15 -0.44 7.66
N TRP A 76 -9.16 0.82 7.21
CA TRP A 76 -10.10 1.32 6.20
C TRP A 76 -9.92 0.63 4.85
N ALA A 77 -8.67 0.47 4.40
CA ALA A 77 -8.33 -0.27 3.19
C ALA A 77 -8.73 -1.74 3.34
N TYR A 78 -8.27 -2.40 4.40
CA TYR A 78 -8.55 -3.82 4.62
C TYR A 78 -10.04 -4.13 4.71
N LYS A 79 -10.82 -3.36 5.46
CA LYS A 79 -12.25 -3.61 5.62
C LYS A 79 -13.08 -3.28 4.37
N SER A 80 -12.53 -2.50 3.43
CA SER A 80 -13.20 -2.18 2.17
C SER A 80 -13.14 -3.31 1.12
N ALA A 81 -12.12 -4.17 1.17
CA ALA A 81 -11.90 -5.23 0.18
C ALA A 81 -12.82 -6.45 0.37
N ASP A 82 -13.11 -7.15 -0.74
CA ASP A 82 -13.84 -8.41 -0.75
C ASP A 82 -12.90 -9.62 -0.55
N TRP A 83 -12.67 -9.97 0.71
CA TRP A 83 -11.82 -11.09 1.11
C TRP A 83 -12.48 -12.46 0.97
N ALA A 84 -13.81 -12.51 0.92
CA ALA A 84 -14.55 -13.77 0.93
C ALA A 84 -14.34 -14.59 -0.35
N ASN A 85 -14.13 -13.90 -1.47
CA ASN A 85 -13.97 -14.50 -2.79
C ASN A 85 -12.50 -14.63 -3.24
N ALA A 86 -11.55 -14.13 -2.46
CA ALA A 86 -10.13 -14.18 -2.79
C ALA A 86 -9.63 -15.64 -2.81
N LYS A 87 -8.95 -16.02 -3.89
CA LYS A 87 -8.20 -17.29 -4.02
C LYS A 87 -6.70 -17.08 -4.08
N ARG A 88 -6.23 -15.85 -4.24
CA ARG A 88 -4.82 -15.49 -4.22
C ARG A 88 -4.67 -14.01 -3.88
N VAL A 89 -3.63 -13.68 -3.12
CA VAL A 89 -3.31 -12.30 -2.75
C VAL A 89 -1.97 -11.91 -3.34
N PHE A 90 -1.96 -10.95 -4.25
CA PHE A 90 -0.75 -10.26 -4.70
C PHE A 90 -0.42 -9.15 -3.72
N LEU A 91 0.82 -9.11 -3.25
CA LEU A 91 1.29 -8.10 -2.31
C LEU A 91 2.48 -7.37 -2.93
N LEU A 92 2.27 -6.11 -3.30
CA LEU A 92 3.29 -5.27 -3.92
C LEU A 92 3.76 -4.23 -2.91
N GLY A 93 5.06 -4.15 -2.67
CA GLY A 93 5.62 -3.12 -1.78
C GLY A 93 6.95 -2.56 -2.25
N PRO A 94 7.33 -1.36 -1.79
CA PRO A 94 8.58 -0.71 -2.17
C PRO A 94 9.80 -1.31 -1.46
N SER A 95 10.96 -1.32 -2.13
CA SER A 95 12.24 -1.63 -1.48
C SER A 95 12.83 -0.40 -0.78
N HIS A 96 13.06 -0.49 0.52
CA HIS A 96 13.71 0.55 1.34
C HIS A 96 15.21 0.31 1.52
N HIS A 97 15.62 -0.95 1.66
CA HIS A 97 16.98 -1.32 2.04
C HIS A 97 17.86 -1.73 0.85
N TRP A 98 17.24 -2.25 -0.20
CA TRP A 98 17.96 -2.79 -1.35
C TRP A 98 17.85 -1.89 -2.58
N GLY A 99 19.00 -1.47 -3.11
CA GLY A 99 19.12 -0.80 -4.41
C GLY A 99 18.72 -1.73 -5.56
N LEU A 100 17.41 -1.90 -5.74
CA LEU A 100 16.80 -2.83 -6.68
C LEU A 100 16.33 -2.07 -7.94
N PRO A 101 17.01 -2.21 -9.09
CA PRO A 101 16.41 -1.81 -10.36
C PRO A 101 15.35 -2.87 -10.74
N GLY A 102 14.10 -2.44 -10.96
CA GLY A 102 13.00 -3.33 -11.32
C GLY A 102 12.31 -3.94 -10.09
N ALA A 103 12.10 -5.25 -10.09
CA ALA A 103 11.38 -5.95 -9.04
C ALA A 103 12.00 -7.30 -8.68
N ALA A 104 11.64 -7.80 -7.50
CA ALA A 104 12.08 -9.06 -6.94
C ALA A 104 10.92 -9.80 -6.28
N THR A 105 11.10 -11.10 -6.05
CA THR A 105 10.15 -11.93 -5.31
C THR A 105 10.90 -12.85 -4.35
N THR A 106 10.16 -13.53 -3.47
CA THR A 106 10.73 -14.34 -2.40
C THR A 106 11.29 -15.67 -2.89
N GLY A 107 12.26 -16.21 -2.13
CA GLY A 107 12.68 -17.62 -2.22
C GLY A 107 11.99 -18.51 -1.17
N CYS A 108 11.18 -17.93 -0.28
CA CYS A 108 10.49 -18.60 0.81
C CYS A 108 9.19 -19.26 0.33
N SER A 109 8.76 -20.32 1.01
CA SER A 109 7.49 -21.00 0.75
C SER A 109 6.36 -20.49 1.64
N GLU A 110 6.67 -19.79 2.72
CA GLU A 110 5.72 -19.23 3.68
C GLU A 110 6.24 -17.92 4.26
N TYR A 111 5.33 -17.02 4.62
CA TYR A 111 5.61 -15.79 5.36
C TYR A 111 4.97 -15.89 6.75
N GLY A 112 5.78 -15.82 7.80
CA GLY A 112 5.32 -15.92 9.18
C GLY A 112 4.66 -14.65 9.68
N THR A 113 3.68 -14.80 10.57
CA THR A 113 3.10 -13.73 11.38
C THR A 113 2.79 -14.26 12.79
N PRO A 114 2.64 -13.40 13.81
CA PRO A 114 2.16 -13.86 15.12
C PRO A 114 0.79 -14.53 15.13
N LEU A 115 -0.05 -14.30 14.09
CA LEU A 115 -1.37 -14.91 13.98
C LEU A 115 -1.34 -16.29 13.31
N GLY A 116 -0.28 -16.59 12.57
CA GLY A 116 -0.09 -17.79 11.76
C GLY A 116 0.65 -17.49 10.45
N ASN A 117 1.03 -18.54 9.72
CA ASN A 117 1.78 -18.42 8.48
C ASN A 117 0.83 -18.21 7.28
N LEU A 118 1.30 -17.44 6.30
CA LEU A 118 0.70 -17.30 4.98
C LEU A 118 1.51 -18.13 3.97
N THR A 119 0.85 -19.05 3.27
CA THR A 119 1.49 -19.86 2.22
C THR A 119 1.82 -19.00 1.01
N VAL A 120 2.99 -19.18 0.39
CA VAL A 120 3.37 -18.52 -0.87
C VAL A 120 2.99 -19.44 -2.04
N ASP A 121 2.47 -18.85 -3.12
CA ASP A 121 2.20 -19.58 -4.39
C ASP A 121 3.54 -19.83 -5.10
N THR A 122 4.31 -20.80 -4.61
CA THR A 122 5.70 -21.03 -5.07
C THR A 122 5.78 -21.41 -6.55
N GLU A 123 4.74 -22.05 -7.11
CA GLU A 123 4.65 -22.37 -8.53
C GLU A 123 4.49 -21.09 -9.36
N LEU A 124 3.54 -20.24 -9.00
CA LEU A 124 3.32 -18.98 -9.70
C LEU A 124 4.49 -18.02 -9.51
N VAL A 125 5.02 -17.91 -8.29
CA VAL A 125 6.23 -17.12 -7.98
C VAL A 125 7.40 -17.58 -8.85
N GLY A 126 7.60 -18.90 -8.98
CA GLY A 126 8.62 -19.48 -9.85
C GLY A 126 8.42 -19.14 -11.34
N THR A 127 7.17 -19.06 -11.78
CA THR A 127 6.75 -18.70 -13.14
C THR A 127 6.99 -17.22 -13.42
N ILE A 128 6.38 -16.32 -12.64
CA ILE A 128 6.51 -14.86 -12.84
C ILE A 128 7.96 -14.41 -12.66
N ARG A 129 8.74 -15.06 -11.78
CA ARG A 129 10.17 -14.75 -11.63
C ARG A 129 10.91 -14.90 -12.96
N LYS A 130 10.65 -15.98 -13.69
CA LYS A 130 11.31 -16.25 -14.97
C LYS A 130 10.75 -15.35 -16.07
N GLU A 131 9.43 -15.30 -16.21
CA GLU A 131 8.77 -14.57 -17.28
C GLU A 131 8.95 -13.05 -17.18
N TRP A 132 8.99 -12.51 -15.96
CA TRP A 132 9.10 -11.08 -15.72
C TRP A 132 10.53 -10.65 -15.41
N ASN A 133 11.48 -11.60 -15.43
CA ASN A 133 12.89 -11.38 -15.10
C ASN A 133 13.07 -10.76 -13.69
N LEU A 134 12.31 -11.25 -12.70
CA LEU A 134 12.42 -10.78 -11.32
C LEU A 134 13.66 -11.38 -10.66
N LYS A 135 14.30 -10.60 -9.79
CA LYS A 135 15.32 -11.14 -8.89
C LYS A 135 14.68 -12.00 -7.80
N THR A 136 15.45 -12.92 -7.23
CA THR A 136 15.07 -13.60 -5.98
C THR A 136 15.75 -12.90 -4.82
N MET A 137 14.98 -12.51 -3.80
CA MET A 137 15.53 -11.98 -2.56
C MET A 137 16.28 -13.09 -1.82
N SER A 138 17.45 -12.77 -1.25
CA SER A 138 18.01 -13.62 -0.20
C SER A 138 17.10 -13.57 1.03
N ARG A 139 17.17 -14.58 1.91
CA ARG A 139 16.37 -14.57 3.14
C ARG A 139 16.59 -13.30 3.98
N GLN A 140 17.84 -12.86 4.11
CA GLN A 140 18.17 -11.61 4.81
C GLN A 140 17.53 -10.39 4.14
N GLN A 141 17.60 -10.28 2.81
CA GLN A 141 16.97 -9.16 2.09
C GLN A 141 15.44 -9.13 2.28
N ASP A 142 14.83 -10.30 2.33
CA ASP A 142 13.39 -10.46 2.54
C ASP A 142 13.00 -10.06 3.97
N GLU A 143 13.73 -10.55 4.97
CA GLU A 143 13.51 -10.26 6.40
C GLU A 143 13.90 -8.83 6.80
N ASP A 144 14.88 -8.21 6.14
CA ASP A 144 15.23 -6.79 6.36
C ASP A 144 14.13 -5.83 5.88
N GLU A 145 13.29 -6.25 4.91
CA GLU A 145 12.27 -5.39 4.33
C GLU A 145 10.95 -5.44 5.11
N HIS A 146 10.46 -4.28 5.55
CA HIS A 146 9.22 -4.19 6.31
C HIS A 146 8.00 -3.92 5.43
N SER A 147 8.16 -3.36 4.22
CA SER A 147 7.03 -2.90 3.42
C SER A 147 6.02 -4.00 3.11
N LEU A 148 6.49 -5.24 2.90
CA LEU A 148 5.62 -6.40 2.69
C LEU A 148 5.11 -6.92 4.03
N GLU A 149 5.97 -7.00 5.04
CA GLU A 149 5.67 -7.59 6.34
C GLU A 149 4.50 -6.90 7.06
N MET A 150 4.44 -5.57 6.99
CA MET A 150 3.40 -4.79 7.66
C MET A 150 1.98 -5.09 7.17
N HIS A 151 1.83 -5.77 6.03
CA HIS A 151 0.53 -6.19 5.50
C HIS A 151 0.13 -7.61 5.94
N LEU A 152 1.07 -8.44 6.38
CA LEU A 152 0.82 -9.86 6.61
C LEU A 152 -0.17 -10.12 7.76
N PRO A 153 -0.07 -9.46 8.94
CA PRO A 153 -1.06 -9.67 10.00
C PRO A 153 -2.47 -9.29 9.58
N TYR A 154 -2.63 -8.17 8.86
CA TYR A 154 -3.93 -7.76 8.35
C TYR A 154 -4.49 -8.72 7.28
N ILE A 155 -3.66 -9.20 6.34
CA ILE A 155 -4.06 -10.20 5.35
C ILE A 155 -4.55 -11.47 6.05
N TYR A 156 -3.76 -12.01 6.97
CA TYR A 156 -4.11 -13.21 7.74
C TYR A 156 -5.42 -12.99 8.50
N LYS A 157 -5.55 -11.85 9.18
CA LYS A 157 -6.75 -11.49 9.94
C LYS A 157 -7.98 -11.45 9.05
N MET A 158 -7.94 -10.74 7.93
CA MET A 158 -9.10 -10.60 7.04
C MET A 158 -9.51 -11.93 6.40
N LEU A 159 -8.55 -12.76 5.96
CA LEU A 159 -8.84 -14.09 5.46
C LEU A 159 -9.45 -14.99 6.56
N SER A 160 -8.88 -14.96 7.78
CA SER A 160 -9.39 -15.73 8.92
C SER A 160 -10.81 -15.33 9.34
N LEU A 161 -11.22 -14.08 9.10
CA LEU A 161 -12.57 -13.59 9.41
C LEU A 161 -13.57 -13.88 8.30
N HIS A 162 -13.17 -13.74 7.03
CA HIS A 162 -14.12 -13.62 5.93
C HIS A 162 -14.01 -14.70 4.85
N ASN A 163 -12.95 -15.50 4.81
CA ASN A 163 -12.73 -16.49 3.76
C ASN A 163 -12.89 -17.93 4.29
N SER A 164 -13.97 -18.60 3.90
CA SER A 164 -14.30 -19.95 4.37
C SER A 164 -13.30 -21.02 3.94
N ALA A 165 -12.68 -20.87 2.76
CA ALA A 165 -11.66 -21.80 2.29
C ALA A 165 -10.40 -21.67 3.16
N PHE A 166 -9.93 -20.43 3.40
CA PHE A 166 -8.75 -20.19 4.24
C PHE A 166 -8.94 -20.66 5.69
N LYS A 167 -10.14 -20.48 6.26
CA LYS A 167 -10.48 -21.01 7.60
C LYS A 167 -10.36 -22.54 7.67
N SER A 168 -10.63 -23.22 6.56
CA SER A 168 -10.59 -24.69 6.48
C SER A 168 -9.17 -25.19 6.18
N ASP A 169 -8.44 -24.47 5.32
CA ASP A 169 -7.08 -24.76 4.88
C ASP A 169 -6.34 -23.44 4.60
N ALA A 170 -5.39 -23.08 5.45
CA ALA A 170 -4.62 -21.83 5.33
C ALA A 170 -3.73 -21.77 4.06
N SER A 171 -3.59 -22.88 3.33
CA SER A 171 -2.90 -22.91 2.03
C SER A 171 -3.83 -22.58 0.84
N SER A 172 -5.15 -22.52 1.05
CA SER A 172 -6.13 -22.34 -0.03
C SER A 172 -6.15 -20.95 -0.66
N VAL A 173 -5.52 -19.96 0.01
CA VAL A 173 -5.39 -18.58 -0.49
C VAL A 173 -3.92 -18.16 -0.37
N PRO A 174 -3.07 -18.57 -1.33
CA PRO A 174 -1.65 -18.27 -1.26
C PRO A 174 -1.32 -16.81 -1.62
N LEU A 175 -0.16 -16.37 -1.14
CA LEU A 175 0.43 -15.05 -1.34
C LEU A 175 1.37 -15.05 -2.56
N VAL A 176 1.41 -13.94 -3.30
CA VAL A 176 2.42 -13.62 -4.31
C VAL A 176 3.11 -12.31 -3.91
N PRO A 177 4.21 -12.35 -3.13
CA PRO A 177 4.94 -11.16 -2.72
C PRO A 177 5.84 -10.66 -3.86
N ILE A 178 5.76 -9.36 -4.14
CA ILE A 178 6.53 -8.67 -5.18
C ILE A 178 7.12 -7.40 -4.57
N LEU A 179 8.44 -7.38 -4.40
CA LEU A 179 9.17 -6.20 -3.98
C LEU A 179 9.51 -5.35 -5.21
N VAL A 180 8.98 -4.14 -5.29
CA VAL A 180 9.21 -3.19 -6.38
C VAL A 180 10.27 -2.19 -5.92
N GLY A 181 11.39 -2.13 -6.65
CA GLY A 181 12.49 -1.24 -6.31
C GLY A 181 12.34 0.18 -6.84
N ALA A 182 13.40 0.97 -6.66
CA ALA A 182 13.50 2.30 -7.25
C ALA A 182 13.65 2.16 -8.78
N THR A 183 12.57 2.47 -9.50
CA THR A 183 12.46 2.17 -10.93
C THR A 183 11.94 3.37 -11.72
N ASN A 184 11.58 3.18 -12.99
CA ASN A 184 11.12 4.24 -13.89
C ASN A 184 9.81 3.86 -14.62
N SER A 185 9.21 4.84 -15.27
CA SER A 185 7.95 4.71 -16.02
C SER A 185 7.95 3.57 -17.05
N ALA A 186 9.07 3.31 -17.74
CA ALA A 186 9.14 2.24 -18.71
C ALA A 186 9.08 0.86 -18.03
N THR A 187 9.80 0.69 -16.93
CA THR A 187 9.74 -0.54 -16.14
C THR A 187 8.40 -0.72 -15.44
N GLU A 188 7.77 0.35 -14.97
CA GLU A 188 6.41 0.29 -14.40
C GLU A 188 5.40 -0.22 -15.42
N ARG A 189 5.44 0.31 -16.66
CA ARG A 189 4.60 -0.19 -17.76
C ARG A 189 4.92 -1.62 -18.17
N ASP A 190 6.20 -1.97 -18.19
CA ASP A 190 6.65 -3.33 -18.51
C ASP A 190 6.16 -4.35 -17.46
N LEU A 191 6.24 -4.04 -16.16
CA LEU A 191 5.68 -4.87 -15.10
C LEU A 191 4.15 -4.84 -15.11
N GLY A 192 3.56 -3.66 -15.32
CA GLY A 192 2.11 -3.48 -15.37
C GLY A 192 1.46 -4.31 -16.48
N SER A 193 2.05 -4.34 -17.68
CA SER A 193 1.54 -5.17 -18.78
C SER A 193 1.55 -6.66 -18.45
N LYS A 194 2.51 -7.13 -17.65
CA LYS A 194 2.58 -8.52 -17.18
C LYS A 194 1.64 -8.80 -16.00
N LEU A 195 1.32 -7.80 -15.19
CA LEU A 195 0.36 -7.90 -14.08
C LEU A 195 -1.10 -7.86 -14.58
N ALA A 196 -1.37 -7.24 -15.73
CA ALA A 196 -2.70 -6.91 -16.24
C ALA A 196 -3.68 -8.11 -16.33
N HIS A 197 -3.24 -9.28 -16.79
CA HIS A 197 -4.12 -10.46 -16.87
C HIS A 197 -4.46 -11.03 -15.48
N TYR A 198 -3.61 -10.83 -14.48
CA TYR A 198 -3.93 -11.19 -13.10
C TYR A 198 -5.00 -10.26 -12.50
N LEU A 199 -5.06 -8.99 -12.91
CA LEU A 199 -6.14 -8.07 -12.51
C LEU A 199 -7.49 -8.54 -13.07
N ALA A 200 -7.51 -9.05 -14.30
CA ALA A 200 -8.72 -9.53 -14.98
C ALA A 200 -9.32 -10.80 -14.37
N ASP A 201 -8.52 -11.63 -13.70
CA ASP A 201 -9.02 -12.79 -12.97
C ASP A 201 -9.76 -12.31 -11.71
N PRO A 202 -11.08 -12.56 -11.59
CA PRO A 202 -11.91 -12.07 -10.49
C PRO A 202 -11.58 -12.70 -9.13
N THR A 203 -10.71 -13.71 -9.09
CA THR A 203 -10.32 -14.41 -7.86
C THR A 203 -9.05 -13.87 -7.22
N ASN A 204 -8.31 -12.99 -7.90
CA ASN A 204 -7.12 -12.35 -7.36
C ASN A 204 -7.48 -11.06 -6.60
N LEU A 205 -6.81 -10.85 -5.47
CA LEU A 205 -6.83 -9.64 -4.66
C LEU A 205 -5.43 -9.01 -4.64
N PHE A 206 -5.35 -7.68 -4.65
CA PHE A 206 -4.10 -6.92 -4.70
C PHE A 206 -3.98 -5.99 -3.49
N VAL A 207 -2.86 -6.10 -2.76
CA VAL A 207 -2.49 -5.20 -1.69
C VAL A 207 -1.28 -4.39 -2.14
N ILE A 208 -1.46 -3.08 -2.26
CA ILE A 208 -0.42 -2.14 -2.67
C ILE A 208 0.04 -1.37 -1.44
N SER A 209 1.30 -1.59 -1.08
CA SER A 209 1.91 -1.04 0.12
C SER A 209 2.44 0.37 -0.14
N SER A 210 1.90 1.38 0.56
CA SER A 210 2.41 2.76 0.47
C SER A 210 2.00 3.62 1.66
N ASP A 211 2.98 4.22 2.30
CA ASP A 211 2.83 5.51 2.97
C ASP A 211 2.88 6.65 1.93
N PHE A 212 2.47 7.85 2.34
CA PHE A 212 2.42 9.06 1.51
C PHE A 212 3.56 10.01 1.90
N CYS A 213 3.37 11.33 1.98
CA CYS A 213 4.45 12.27 2.26
C CYS A 213 5.24 11.94 3.54
N HIS A 214 6.55 11.74 3.38
CA HIS A 214 7.54 11.78 4.45
C HIS A 214 8.13 13.20 4.48
N TRP A 215 7.56 14.06 5.33
CA TRP A 215 7.94 15.46 5.42
C TRP A 215 8.91 15.73 6.57
N GLY A 216 9.95 16.51 6.29
CA GLY A 216 10.88 17.05 7.27
C GLY A 216 12.34 16.93 6.82
N SER A 217 13.20 17.69 7.52
CA SER A 217 14.64 17.73 7.21
C SER A 217 15.30 16.35 7.23
N ARG A 218 14.85 15.44 8.11
CA ARG A 218 15.36 14.05 8.18
C ARG A 218 15.10 13.21 6.93
N PHE A 219 14.08 13.57 6.16
CA PHE A 219 13.74 12.93 4.89
C PHE A 219 14.29 13.68 3.68
N ARG A 220 14.97 14.82 3.91
CA ARG A 220 15.43 15.74 2.86
C ARG A 220 14.29 16.23 1.96
N TYR A 221 13.11 16.41 2.56
CA TYR A 221 11.92 16.90 1.87
C TYR A 221 11.20 17.88 2.77
N THR A 222 11.22 19.16 2.41
CA THR A 222 10.64 20.27 3.16
C THR A 222 9.80 21.16 2.25
N TYR A 223 9.19 20.55 1.23
CA TYR A 223 8.34 21.22 0.27
C TYR A 223 7.15 21.87 0.99
N TYR A 224 6.92 23.15 0.70
CA TYR A 224 5.85 23.95 1.27
C TYR A 224 5.18 24.75 0.17
N GLN A 225 3.95 24.37 -0.11
CA GLN A 225 3.07 24.93 -1.13
C GLN A 225 1.97 25.75 -0.46
N LEU A 226 1.77 26.96 -0.96
CA LEU A 226 0.72 27.87 -0.52
C LEU A 226 -0.60 27.60 -1.29
N PRO A 227 -1.74 28.08 -0.78
CA PRO A 227 -3.04 27.90 -1.45
C PRO A 227 -3.13 28.49 -2.87
N ASP A 228 -2.25 29.42 -3.22
CA ASP A 228 -2.17 30.00 -4.58
C ASP A 228 -1.35 29.13 -5.56
N GLY A 229 -0.84 27.97 -5.10
CA GLY A 229 -0.02 27.05 -5.86
C GLY A 229 1.46 27.40 -5.89
N SER A 230 1.88 28.54 -5.33
CA SER A 230 3.31 28.86 -5.22
C SER A 230 3.97 27.94 -4.19
N ALA A 231 5.14 27.41 -4.51
CA ALA A 231 5.82 26.45 -3.66
C ALA A 231 7.33 26.71 -3.54
N ARG A 232 7.90 26.27 -2.42
CA ARG A 232 9.33 26.34 -2.13
C ARG A 232 9.74 25.29 -1.10
N GLU A 233 11.02 24.96 -1.07
CA GLU A 233 11.63 24.27 0.07
C GLU A 233 11.82 25.27 1.23
N ILE A 234 11.40 24.88 2.44
CA ILE A 234 11.56 25.71 3.64
C ILE A 234 12.67 25.19 4.55
N ARG A 235 13.42 26.10 5.15
CA ARG A 235 14.53 25.83 6.09
C ARG A 235 14.19 26.38 7.46
N SER A 236 15.03 26.10 8.46
CA SER A 236 14.84 26.57 9.83
C SER A 236 14.69 28.09 9.98
N SER A 237 15.22 28.87 9.05
CA SER A 237 15.10 30.33 8.99
C SER A 237 13.94 30.84 8.13
N SER A 238 13.20 29.95 7.46
CA SER A 238 12.09 30.32 6.59
C SER A 238 10.88 30.75 7.40
N GLU A 239 10.22 31.81 6.96
CA GLU A 239 8.91 32.20 7.49
C GLU A 239 7.83 31.24 7.00
N VAL A 240 6.96 30.81 7.91
CA VAL A 240 5.79 29.98 7.64
C VAL A 240 4.55 30.84 7.93
N LYS A 241 3.56 30.81 7.03
CA LYS A 241 2.32 31.58 7.23
C LYS A 241 1.58 31.05 8.45
N LYS A 242 1.24 31.95 9.37
CA LYS A 242 0.54 31.60 10.63
C LYS A 242 -0.85 31.00 10.40
N ASP A 243 -1.52 31.45 9.36
CA ASP A 243 -2.85 30.99 8.92
C ASP A 243 -2.81 29.79 7.98
N TYR A 244 -1.62 29.31 7.60
CA TYR A 244 -1.43 28.15 6.75
C TYR A 244 -0.23 27.32 7.21
N PRO A 245 -0.39 26.54 8.31
CA PRO A 245 0.71 25.77 8.89
C PRO A 245 1.21 24.68 7.93
N ILE A 246 2.42 24.18 8.18
CA ILE A 246 3.10 23.24 7.28
C ILE A 246 2.26 21.98 7.01
N HIS A 247 1.58 21.45 8.02
CA HIS A 247 0.73 20.28 7.83
C HIS A 247 -0.39 20.50 6.80
N GLU A 248 -0.96 21.70 6.67
CA GLU A 248 -1.97 21.98 5.63
C GLU A 248 -1.36 21.94 4.22
N SER A 249 -0.11 22.41 4.07
CA SER A 249 0.62 22.21 2.82
C SER A 249 0.90 20.74 2.53
N ILE A 250 1.31 19.96 3.54
CA ILE A 250 1.53 18.51 3.38
C ILE A 250 0.26 17.84 2.88
N LYS A 251 -0.89 18.16 3.50
CA LYS A 251 -2.20 17.65 3.10
C LYS A 251 -2.55 18.04 1.67
N ALA A 252 -2.32 19.29 1.27
CA ALA A 252 -2.62 19.72 -0.09
C ALA A 252 -1.84 18.89 -1.13
N VAL A 253 -0.54 18.69 -0.94
CA VAL A 253 0.32 17.94 -1.86
C VAL A 253 -0.01 16.43 -1.87
N ASP A 254 -0.35 15.87 -0.71
CA ASP A 254 -0.85 14.49 -0.63
C ASP A 254 -2.20 14.33 -1.34
N PHE A 255 -3.11 15.30 -1.22
CA PHE A 255 -4.40 15.26 -1.92
C PHE A 255 -4.24 15.41 -3.43
N GLU A 256 -3.30 16.20 -3.92
CA GLU A 256 -2.94 16.22 -5.34
C GLU A 256 -2.40 14.86 -5.82
N SER A 257 -1.61 14.19 -4.97
CA SER A 257 -1.10 12.84 -5.27
C SER A 257 -2.25 11.81 -5.27
N ILE A 258 -3.17 11.89 -4.31
CA ILE A 258 -4.41 11.10 -4.23
C ILE A 258 -5.23 11.31 -5.51
N ASP A 259 -5.51 12.55 -5.88
CA ASP A 259 -6.33 12.88 -7.07
C ASP A 259 -5.67 12.38 -8.37
N ALA A 260 -4.34 12.43 -8.45
CA ALA A 260 -3.60 11.90 -9.59
C ALA A 260 -3.64 10.35 -9.65
N VAL A 261 -3.78 9.66 -8.51
CA VAL A 261 -4.02 8.21 -8.47
C VAL A 261 -5.49 7.89 -8.82
N GLU A 262 -6.45 8.65 -8.30
CA GLU A 262 -7.88 8.46 -8.58
C GLU A 262 -8.25 8.72 -10.04
N SER A 263 -7.46 9.50 -10.78
CA SER A 263 -7.69 9.70 -12.22
C SER A 263 -7.60 8.39 -13.01
N GLY A 264 -6.82 7.43 -12.51
CA GLY A 264 -6.51 6.16 -13.19
C GLY A 264 -5.47 6.31 -14.31
N GLU A 265 -4.85 7.47 -14.47
CA GLU A 265 -3.86 7.73 -15.51
C GLU A 265 -2.44 7.67 -14.93
N HIS A 266 -1.70 6.60 -15.26
CA HIS A 266 -0.34 6.36 -14.77
C HIS A 266 0.57 7.58 -14.99
N LYS A 267 0.48 8.18 -16.18
CA LYS A 267 1.26 9.36 -16.55
C LYS A 267 0.95 10.59 -15.68
N GLN A 268 -0.30 10.76 -15.25
CA GLN A 268 -0.69 11.90 -14.43
C GLN A 268 -0.09 11.79 -13.02
N PHE A 269 -0.10 10.60 -12.42
CA PHE A 269 0.54 10.36 -11.13
C PHE A 269 2.04 10.61 -11.19
N LEU A 270 2.72 10.11 -12.22
CA LEU A 270 4.15 10.37 -12.41
C LEU A 270 4.48 11.85 -12.59
N LYS A 271 3.64 12.57 -13.35
CA LYS A 271 3.79 14.01 -13.54
C LYS A 271 3.67 14.74 -12.20
N GLN A 272 2.69 14.40 -11.38
CA GLN A 272 2.51 15.03 -10.08
C GLN A 272 3.72 14.80 -9.15
N LEU A 273 4.21 13.57 -9.08
CA LEU A 273 5.41 13.26 -8.28
C LEU A 273 6.64 14.00 -8.78
N GLN A 274 6.77 14.19 -10.10
CA GLN A 274 7.87 14.96 -10.69
C GLN A 274 7.78 16.46 -10.36
N GLU A 275 6.56 17.03 -10.36
CA GLU A 275 6.34 18.45 -10.11
C GLU A 275 6.54 18.84 -8.64
N THR A 276 6.07 18.01 -7.72
CA THR A 276 6.14 18.29 -6.27
C THR A 276 7.33 17.64 -5.57
N GLY A 277 7.87 16.56 -6.13
CA GLY A 277 8.86 15.73 -5.44
C GLY A 277 8.29 14.94 -4.26
N ASN A 278 6.97 14.80 -4.15
CA ASN A 278 6.32 14.16 -3.00
C ASN A 278 6.91 12.77 -2.72
N THR A 279 7.21 12.51 -1.46
CA THR A 279 7.99 11.35 -1.00
C THR A 279 7.14 10.11 -0.76
N VAL A 280 6.13 9.87 -1.61
CA VAL A 280 5.29 8.66 -1.59
C VAL A 280 6.20 7.43 -1.78
N CYS A 281 6.37 6.64 -0.73
CA CYS A 281 7.35 5.53 -0.72
C CYS A 281 6.93 4.41 -1.68
N GLY A 282 5.63 4.08 -1.74
CA GLY A 282 5.04 3.09 -2.64
C GLY A 282 4.69 3.62 -4.02
N ARG A 283 5.25 4.76 -4.46
CA ARG A 283 4.99 5.34 -5.80
C ARG A 283 5.19 4.34 -6.94
N HIS A 284 6.17 3.45 -6.83
CA HIS A 284 6.47 2.47 -7.87
C HIS A 284 5.49 1.29 -7.84
N PRO A 285 5.17 0.65 -6.69
CA PRO A 285 4.03 -0.27 -6.60
C PRO A 285 2.70 0.29 -7.13
N ILE A 286 2.36 1.53 -6.75
CA ILE A 286 1.16 2.22 -7.24
C ILE A 286 1.26 2.41 -8.76
N GLY A 287 2.39 2.88 -9.27
CA GLY A 287 2.64 3.08 -10.70
C GLY A 287 2.53 1.79 -11.52
N VAL A 288 3.10 0.68 -11.03
CA VAL A 288 2.96 -0.65 -11.66
C VAL A 288 1.49 -1.06 -11.73
N PHE A 289 0.74 -0.90 -10.64
CA PHE A 289 -0.68 -1.24 -10.62
C PHE A 289 -1.49 -0.36 -11.57
N MET A 290 -1.29 0.97 -11.56
CA MET A 290 -1.98 1.88 -12.48
C MET A 290 -1.68 1.55 -13.94
N ALA A 291 -0.42 1.26 -14.27
CA ALA A 291 -0.04 0.83 -15.61
C ALA A 291 -0.66 -0.53 -15.99
N ALA A 292 -0.88 -1.43 -15.01
CA ALA A 292 -1.60 -2.68 -15.24
C ALA A 292 -3.08 -2.43 -15.55
N VAL A 293 -3.73 -1.52 -14.82
CA VAL A 293 -5.13 -1.13 -15.08
C VAL A 293 -5.31 -0.58 -16.49
N GLU A 294 -4.39 0.28 -16.96
CA GLU A 294 -4.42 0.83 -18.32
C GLU A 294 -4.32 -0.24 -19.43
N GLN A 295 -3.74 -1.41 -19.12
CA GLN A 295 -3.54 -2.51 -20.07
C GLN A 295 -4.54 -3.66 -19.86
N ALA A 296 -5.24 -3.69 -18.73
CA ALA A 296 -6.17 -4.76 -18.40
C ALA A 296 -7.43 -4.67 -19.27
N SER A 297 -7.92 -5.83 -19.69
CA SER A 297 -9.21 -5.97 -20.37
C SER A 297 -10.08 -6.97 -19.61
N GLY A 298 -11.40 -6.81 -19.65
CA GLY A 298 -12.32 -7.70 -18.95
C GLY A 298 -12.45 -7.44 -17.45
N LEU A 299 -12.01 -6.28 -16.96
CA LEU A 299 -12.29 -5.82 -15.61
C LEU A 299 -13.81 -5.71 -15.36
N GLN A 300 -14.26 -6.11 -14.17
CA GLN A 300 -15.62 -5.90 -13.67
C GLN A 300 -15.84 -4.48 -13.13
N GLY A 301 -14.77 -3.74 -12.87
CA GLY A 301 -14.78 -2.32 -12.49
C GLY A 301 -13.91 -1.45 -13.39
N ASP A 302 -13.70 -0.20 -12.97
CA ASP A 302 -12.85 0.76 -13.68
C ASP A 302 -11.37 0.68 -13.26
N GLY A 303 -11.04 -0.13 -12.26
CA GLY A 303 -9.69 -0.27 -11.70
C GLY A 303 -9.17 0.99 -11.01
N LYS A 304 -9.98 2.06 -10.92
CA LYS A 304 -9.57 3.33 -10.32
C LYS A 304 -9.67 3.25 -8.80
N PHE A 305 -8.62 3.71 -8.13
CA PHE A 305 -8.66 3.83 -6.68
C PHE A 305 -9.61 4.95 -6.25
N ARG A 306 -10.28 4.72 -5.13
CA ARG A 306 -11.05 5.70 -4.37
C ARG A 306 -10.51 5.71 -2.95
N PHE A 307 -9.98 6.84 -2.50
CA PHE A 307 -9.41 6.96 -1.16
C PHE A 307 -10.52 7.14 -0.12
N LEU A 308 -10.39 6.49 1.02
CA LEU A 308 -11.37 6.51 2.12
C LEU A 308 -10.85 7.23 3.37
N ARG A 309 -9.54 7.23 3.59
CA ARG A 309 -8.93 7.74 4.81
C ARG A 309 -7.60 8.40 4.52
N TYR A 310 -7.36 9.51 5.21
CA TYR A 310 -6.08 10.21 5.25
C TYR A 310 -5.77 10.59 6.69
N GLU A 311 -4.56 10.26 7.14
CA GLU A 311 -4.04 10.57 8.48
C GLU A 311 -2.58 10.99 8.37
N ARG A 312 -2.04 11.56 9.46
CA ARG A 312 -0.63 11.93 9.59
C ARG A 312 -0.13 11.50 10.95
N SER A 313 1.14 11.13 11.05
CA SER A 313 1.76 10.76 12.33
C SER A 313 1.73 11.89 13.37
N SER A 314 1.73 13.14 12.91
CA SER A 314 1.69 14.35 13.73
C SER A 314 1.37 15.58 12.88
N GLU A 315 0.92 16.66 13.52
CA GLU A 315 0.68 17.95 12.85
C GLU A 315 1.94 18.82 12.90
N VAL A 316 2.68 18.87 11.80
CA VAL A 316 3.89 19.69 11.63
C VAL A 316 3.52 21.17 11.66
N VAL A 317 4.10 21.93 12.58
CA VAL A 317 3.93 23.39 12.69
C VAL A 317 5.25 24.15 12.65
N SER A 318 6.37 23.44 12.82
CA SER A 318 7.73 23.95 12.76
C SER A 318 8.58 23.15 11.77
N VAL A 319 9.57 23.80 11.14
CA VAL A 319 10.51 23.14 10.21
C VAL A 319 11.42 22.12 10.89
N ARG A 320 11.49 22.16 12.24
CA ARG A 320 12.19 21.16 13.04
C ARG A 320 11.38 19.88 13.25
N ASP A 321 10.08 19.93 13.01
CA ASP A 321 9.20 18.77 13.14
C ASP A 321 9.35 17.86 11.91
N SER A 322 8.75 16.67 11.97
CA SER A 322 8.61 15.79 10.81
C SER A 322 7.33 14.97 10.95
N SER A 323 6.77 14.52 9.83
CA SER A 323 5.62 13.63 9.83
C SER A 323 5.69 12.64 8.66
N VAL A 324 4.93 11.56 8.79
CA VAL A 324 4.59 10.66 7.68
C VAL A 324 3.08 10.67 7.51
N SER A 325 2.61 10.74 6.27
CA SER A 325 1.21 10.67 5.91
C SER A 325 0.78 9.24 5.58
N TYR A 326 -0.45 8.89 5.93
CA TYR A 326 -1.05 7.58 5.69
C TYR A 326 -2.35 7.75 4.92
N ALA A 327 -2.53 6.96 3.88
CA ALA A 327 -3.77 6.97 3.12
C ALA A 327 -4.27 5.54 2.88
N SER A 328 -5.57 5.38 2.72
CA SER A 328 -6.19 4.08 2.47
C SER A 328 -7.20 4.20 1.33
N ALA A 329 -7.11 3.27 0.39
CA ALA A 329 -7.95 3.27 -0.80
C ALA A 329 -8.38 1.87 -1.20
N PHE A 330 -9.42 1.80 -2.03
CA PHE A 330 -9.86 0.58 -2.70
C PHE A 330 -10.08 0.83 -4.18
N ALA A 331 -10.00 -0.22 -5.00
CA ALA A 331 -10.42 -0.21 -6.39
C ALA A 331 -11.27 -1.44 -6.68
N ILE A 332 -12.29 -1.25 -7.52
CA ILE A 332 -13.11 -2.32 -8.07
C ILE A 332 -12.43 -2.76 -9.36
N LEU A 333 -12.05 -4.03 -9.43
CA LEU A 333 -11.41 -4.64 -10.59
C LEU A 333 -12.34 -5.59 -11.30
#